data_AF-A0A414KFZ3-F1
#
_entry.id   AF-A0A414KFZ3-F1
#
_cell.length_a   1.000
_cell.length_b   1.000
_cell.length_c   1.000
_cell.angle_alpha   90.00
_cell.angle_beta   90.00
_cell.angle_gamma   90.00
#
_symmetry.space_group_name_H-M   'P 1'
#
loop_
_entity.id
_entity.type
_entity.pdbx_description
1 polymer ?
#
loop_
_entity_poly.entity_id
_entity_poly.type
_entity_poly.pdbx_seq_one_letter_code
_entity_poly.pdbx_strand_id
1 'polypeptide(L)'
;MKKKKWNRVLAVLLMMVMSISLLSGCGGKSTEKEDAETITVYLWSTNLYEKYAPYIQEQLPDINVEFVVGNNDLDFYKFLKENGGLPDIITCCRFSLHDASPLKDSLMDLSTTNVAGAVYDTYLSSFMNEDGSVNWLPVCADAHGFVVNKDLFEKYDIPLPTDYESFVSACEAFEEVGIRG
;
A
#
# COMPACT_ATOMS: atom_id res chain seq x y z
N MET A 1 70.24 6.29 -36.59
CA MET A 1 69.41 6.53 -35.37
C MET A 1 67.91 6.15 -35.50
N LYS A 2 67.45 5.42 -36.53
CA LYS A 2 66.01 5.11 -36.71
C LYS A 2 65.53 3.74 -36.20
N LYS A 3 66.41 2.73 -36.03
CA LYS A 3 66.00 1.37 -35.61
C LYS A 3 65.59 1.25 -34.13
N LYS A 4 66.17 2.06 -33.23
CA LYS A 4 65.93 1.95 -31.77
C LYS A 4 64.58 2.53 -31.31
N LYS A 5 64.04 3.51 -32.05
CA LYS A 5 62.71 4.10 -31.79
C LYS A 5 61.58 3.19 -32.28
N TRP A 6 61.79 2.47 -33.38
CA TRP A 6 60.77 1.59 -33.96
C TRP A 6 60.48 0.36 -33.08
N ASN A 7 61.52 -0.25 -32.48
CA ASN A 7 61.34 -1.34 -31.52
C ASN A 7 60.62 -0.94 -30.23
N ARG A 8 60.74 0.32 -29.80
CA ARG A 8 59.98 0.83 -28.63
C ARG A 8 58.50 1.05 -28.96
N VAL A 9 58.19 1.53 -30.16
CA VAL A 9 56.80 1.70 -30.63
C VAL A 9 56.13 0.34 -30.86
N LEU A 10 56.84 -0.64 -31.43
CA LEU A 10 56.35 -2.01 -31.59
C LEU A 10 56.12 -2.70 -30.23
N ALA A 11 56.99 -2.51 -29.24
CA ALA A 11 56.81 -3.08 -27.91
C ALA A 11 55.60 -2.50 -27.15
N VAL A 12 55.32 -1.21 -27.33
CA VAL A 12 54.14 -0.55 -26.72
C VAL A 12 52.84 -1.00 -27.41
N LEU A 13 52.84 -1.18 -28.73
CA LEU A 13 51.70 -1.72 -29.49
C LEU A 13 51.41 -3.18 -29.14
N LEU A 14 52.44 -4.02 -28.96
CA LEU A 14 52.25 -5.42 -28.55
C LEU A 14 51.71 -5.57 -27.12
N MET A 15 52.11 -4.71 -26.18
CA MET A 15 51.53 -4.69 -24.83
C MET A 15 50.05 -4.26 -24.86
N MET A 16 49.69 -3.29 -25.70
CA MET A 16 48.31 -2.80 -25.78
C MET A 16 47.35 -3.84 -26.42
N VAL A 17 47.86 -4.69 -27.32
CA VAL A 17 47.07 -5.79 -27.95
C VAL A 17 46.90 -7.00 -27.01
N MET A 18 47.86 -7.27 -26.12
CA MET A 18 47.72 -8.30 -25.08
C MET A 18 46.74 -7.90 -23.96
N SER A 19 46.57 -6.61 -23.68
CA SER A 19 45.60 -6.13 -22.69
C SER A 19 44.15 -6.24 -23.16
N ILE A 20 43.90 -6.23 -24.48
CA ILE A 20 42.55 -6.30 -25.08
C ILE A 20 42.08 -7.76 -25.21
N SER A 21 43.01 -8.73 -25.26
CA SER A 21 42.70 -10.15 -25.45
C SER A 21 42.39 -10.92 -24.15
N LEU A 22 42.48 -10.27 -22.99
CA LEU A 22 42.13 -10.85 -21.68
C LEU A 22 40.71 -10.54 -21.21
N LEU A 23 39.90 -9.79 -21.98
CA LEU A 23 38.51 -9.47 -21.62
C LEU A 23 37.45 -10.34 -22.33
N SER A 24 37.84 -11.24 -23.24
CA SER A 24 36.90 -12.16 -23.91
C SER A 24 36.66 -13.47 -23.15
N GLY A 25 36.79 -13.45 -21.83
CA GLY A 25 36.82 -14.62 -20.96
C GLY A 25 35.85 -14.59 -19.77
N CYS A 26 34.67 -13.99 -19.92
CA CYS A 26 33.53 -14.24 -19.04
C CYS A 26 32.34 -14.71 -19.88
N GLY A 27 32.45 -15.93 -20.41
CA GLY A 27 31.30 -16.72 -20.85
C GLY A 27 30.51 -17.21 -19.65
N GLY A 28 29.96 -16.29 -18.86
CA GLY A 28 28.79 -16.58 -18.06
C GLY A 28 27.59 -16.37 -18.97
N LYS A 29 26.81 -17.41 -19.24
CA LYS A 29 25.40 -17.20 -19.55
C LYS A 29 24.80 -16.50 -18.32
N SER A 30 24.92 -15.18 -18.24
CA SER A 30 23.86 -14.41 -17.63
C SER A 30 22.69 -14.61 -18.57
N THR A 31 21.82 -15.54 -18.22
CA THR A 31 20.42 -15.39 -18.56
C THR A 31 20.12 -13.92 -18.28
N GLU A 32 19.88 -13.11 -19.31
CA GLU A 32 19.16 -11.85 -19.12
C GLU A 32 17.91 -12.28 -18.33
N LYS A 33 17.92 -12.04 -17.02
CA LYS A 33 16.66 -11.99 -16.32
C LYS A 33 15.95 -10.84 -17.01
N GLU A 34 14.85 -11.14 -17.71
CA GLU A 34 13.85 -10.11 -18.00
C GLU A 34 13.74 -9.26 -16.74
N ASP A 35 13.85 -7.94 -16.88
CA ASP A 35 13.72 -7.01 -15.76
C ASP A 35 12.52 -7.48 -14.94
N ALA A 36 12.77 -7.92 -13.70
CA ALA A 36 11.73 -8.51 -12.88
C ALA A 36 10.61 -7.48 -12.78
N GLU A 37 9.41 -7.86 -13.22
CA GLU A 37 8.25 -6.98 -13.22
C GLU A 37 8.11 -6.42 -11.80
N THR A 38 8.20 -5.10 -11.69
CA THR A 38 8.20 -4.43 -10.39
C THR A 38 6.81 -3.89 -10.12
N ILE A 39 6.21 -4.33 -9.02
CA ILE A 39 4.93 -3.84 -8.52
C ILE A 39 5.21 -2.86 -7.38
N THR A 40 4.72 -1.63 -7.52
CA THR A 40 4.87 -0.57 -6.52
C THR A 40 3.61 -0.47 -5.66
N VAL A 41 3.78 -0.53 -4.34
CA VAL A 41 2.69 -0.53 -3.36
C VAL A 41 2.86 0.64 -2.39
N TYR A 42 1.94 1.61 -2.43
CA TYR A 42 1.95 2.73 -1.50
C TYR A 42 1.13 2.40 -0.25
N LEU A 43 1.83 2.38 0.89
CA LEU A 43 1.28 1.98 2.19
C LEU A 43 0.82 3.21 3.00
N TRP A 44 -0.44 3.23 3.43
CA TRP A 44 -0.96 4.26 4.34
C TRP A 44 -0.35 4.18 5.76
N SER A 45 0.15 3.00 6.14
CA SER A 45 0.80 2.74 7.43
C SER A 45 1.93 1.72 7.27
N THR A 46 3.05 1.95 7.96
CA THR A 46 4.23 1.08 7.94
C THR A 46 4.30 0.12 9.12
N ASN A 47 3.29 0.09 10.00
CA ASN A 47 3.33 -0.63 11.28
C ASN A 47 3.62 -2.13 11.16
N LEU A 48 3.32 -2.75 10.02
CA LEU A 48 3.55 -4.18 9.77
C LEU A 48 4.51 -4.44 8.60
N TYR A 49 5.18 -3.39 8.10
CA TYR A 49 6.02 -3.47 6.90
C TYR A 49 7.13 -4.51 7.04
N GLU A 50 7.87 -4.48 8.16
CA GLU A 50 8.99 -5.40 8.43
C GLU A 50 8.56 -6.87 8.44
N LYS A 51 7.28 -7.16 8.69
CA LYS A 51 6.72 -8.52 8.67
C LYS A 51 6.15 -8.90 7.31
N TYR A 52 5.40 -7.99 6.69
CA TYR A 52 4.68 -8.30 5.44
C TYR A 52 5.56 -8.26 4.20
N ALA A 53 6.51 -7.34 4.11
CA ALA A 53 7.33 -7.25 2.90
C ALA A 53 8.16 -8.53 2.65
N PRO A 54 8.87 -9.11 3.66
CA PRO A 54 9.56 -10.38 3.46
C PRO A 54 8.60 -11.52 3.13
N TYR A 55 7.46 -11.59 3.82
CA TYR A 55 6.45 -12.63 3.58
C TYR A 55 5.89 -12.58 2.15
N ILE A 56 5.49 -11.39 1.69
CA ILE A 56 4.96 -11.20 0.33
C ILE A 56 6.03 -11.53 -0.72
N GLN A 57 7.27 -11.08 -0.50
CA GLN A 57 8.37 -11.37 -1.42
C GLN A 57 8.70 -12.87 -1.50
N GLU A 58 8.55 -13.62 -0.41
CA GLU A 58 8.70 -15.09 -0.41
C GLU A 58 7.58 -15.78 -1.20
N GLN A 59 6.34 -15.26 -1.16
CA GLN A 59 5.23 -15.80 -1.94
C GLN A 59 5.31 -15.46 -3.44
N LEU A 60 5.99 -14.36 -3.78
CA LEU A 60 6.14 -13.86 -5.15
C LEU A 60 7.63 -13.73 -5.53
N PRO A 61 8.38 -14.85 -5.61
CA PRO A 61 9.84 -14.81 -5.79
C PRO A 61 10.30 -14.26 -7.15
N ASP A 62 9.41 -14.28 -8.15
CA ASP A 62 9.71 -13.84 -9.52
C ASP A 62 9.32 -12.38 -9.78
N ILE A 63 8.62 -11.73 -8.84
CA ILE A 63 8.14 -10.35 -8.93
C ILE A 63 8.86 -9.52 -7.88
N ASN A 64 9.36 -8.35 -8.26
CA ASN A 64 9.90 -7.41 -7.28
C ASN A 64 8.75 -6.56 -6.72
N VAL A 65 8.49 -6.64 -5.42
CA VAL A 65 7.45 -5.81 -4.79
C VAL A 65 8.09 -4.66 -4.02
N GLU A 66 8.00 -3.46 -4.56
CA GLU A 66 8.51 -2.24 -3.92
C GLU A 66 7.40 -1.60 -3.08
N PHE A 67 7.62 -1.53 -1.77
CA PHE A 67 6.71 -0.82 -0.89
C PHE A 67 7.23 0.57 -0.58
N VAL A 68 6.38 1.56 -0.77
CA VAL A 68 6.68 2.97 -0.53
C VAL A 68 5.74 3.51 0.54
N VAL A 69 6.23 4.39 1.41
CA VAL A 69 5.36 5.08 2.36
C VAL A 69 4.45 6.02 1.59
N GLY A 70 3.16 5.69 1.58
CA GLY A 70 2.11 6.48 0.95
C GLY A 70 1.60 7.58 1.87
N ASN A 71 0.65 8.36 1.36
CA ASN A 71 -0.09 9.32 2.18
C ASN A 71 -1.43 8.69 2.62
N ASN A 72 -1.97 9.15 3.75
CA ASN A 72 -3.22 8.62 4.29
C ASN A 72 -4.46 9.44 3.87
N ASP A 73 -4.32 10.26 2.84
CA ASP A 73 -5.36 11.01 2.15
C ASP A 73 -5.16 10.89 0.63
N LEU A 74 -6.09 11.45 -0.16
CA LEU A 74 -6.07 11.31 -1.62
C LEU A 74 -5.37 12.44 -2.37
N ASP A 75 -4.95 13.53 -1.71
CA ASP A 75 -4.44 14.71 -2.42
C ASP A 75 -3.10 14.44 -3.07
N PHE A 76 -2.24 13.68 -2.39
CA PHE A 76 -0.97 13.24 -2.97
C PHE A 76 -1.17 12.36 -4.21
N TYR A 77 -2.14 11.45 -4.18
CA TYR A 77 -2.42 10.57 -5.31
C TYR A 77 -3.06 11.31 -6.49
N LYS A 78 -3.88 12.35 -6.23
CA LYS A 78 -4.38 13.24 -7.30
C LYS A 78 -3.23 13.95 -8.01
N PHE A 79 -2.26 14.47 -7.25
CA PHE A 79 -1.04 15.03 -7.83
C PHE A 79 -0.25 14.00 -8.65
N LEU A 80 -0.08 12.77 -8.14
CA LEU A 80 0.60 11.71 -8.88
C LEU A 80 -0.14 11.35 -10.18
N LYS A 81 -1.48 11.30 -10.17
CA LYS A 81 -2.31 11.10 -11.36
C LYS A 81 -2.02 12.15 -12.43
N GLU A 82 -2.00 13.42 -12.07
CA GLU A 82 -1.74 14.53 -13.00
C GLU A 82 -0.34 14.47 -13.63
N ASN A 83 0.60 13.81 -12.96
CA ASN A 83 2.00 13.71 -13.37
C ASN A 83 2.41 12.30 -13.86
N GLY A 84 1.44 11.38 -14.02
CA GLY A 84 1.70 10.02 -14.51
C GLY A 84 2.52 9.14 -13.55
N GLY A 85 2.49 9.44 -12.25
CA GLY A 85 3.28 8.75 -11.22
C GLY A 85 2.46 7.92 -10.23
N LEU A 86 1.24 7.49 -10.60
CA LEU A 86 0.45 6.61 -9.73
C LEU A 86 1.18 5.26 -9.55
N PRO A 87 1.20 4.70 -8.33
CA PRO A 87 1.71 3.34 -8.12
C PRO A 87 0.70 2.30 -8.61
N ASP A 88 1.14 1.05 -8.69
CA ASP A 88 0.28 -0.08 -9.07
C ASP A 88 -0.80 -0.36 -8.02
N ILE A 89 -0.47 -0.21 -6.73
CA ILE A 89 -1.39 -0.42 -5.61
C ILE A 89 -1.34 0.79 -4.67
N ILE A 90 -2.52 1.33 -4.37
CA ILE A 90 -2.72 2.39 -3.37
C ILE A 90 -3.48 1.80 -2.20
N THR A 91 -2.96 2.02 -0.99
CA THR A 91 -3.75 1.86 0.24
C THR A 91 -3.96 3.24 0.86
N CYS A 92 -5.17 3.51 1.32
CA CYS A 92 -5.55 4.77 1.96
C CYS A 92 -6.67 4.49 2.98
N CYS A 93 -6.62 5.12 4.15
CA CYS A 93 -7.61 4.90 5.21
C CYS A 93 -8.61 6.05 5.35
N ARG A 94 -8.27 7.29 4.95
CA ARG A 94 -9.12 8.46 5.20
C ARG A 94 -9.56 9.14 3.91
N PHE A 95 -10.67 8.65 3.35
CA PHE A 95 -11.33 9.29 2.22
C PHE A 95 -12.81 8.92 2.13
N SER A 96 -13.57 9.73 1.41
CA SER A 96 -14.91 9.38 0.93
C SER A 96 -14.89 9.05 -0.56
N LEU A 97 -15.89 8.32 -1.08
CA LEU A 97 -16.01 8.10 -2.53
C LEU A 97 -16.06 9.40 -3.34
N HIS A 98 -16.61 10.48 -2.77
CA HIS A 98 -16.58 11.80 -3.39
C HIS A 98 -15.13 12.29 -3.57
N ASP A 99 -14.28 12.16 -2.54
CA ASP A 99 -12.87 12.56 -2.62
C ASP A 99 -12.06 11.68 -3.59
N ALA A 100 -12.49 10.43 -3.78
CA ALA A 100 -11.87 9.46 -4.67
C ALA A 100 -12.33 9.53 -6.13
N SER A 101 -13.47 10.15 -6.40
CA SER A 101 -14.04 10.28 -7.76
C SER A 101 -13.02 10.77 -8.80
N PRO A 102 -12.16 11.78 -8.52
CA PRO A 102 -11.13 12.22 -9.47
C PRO A 102 -10.12 11.13 -9.86
N LEU A 103 -9.92 10.09 -9.06
CA LEU A 103 -8.98 9.00 -9.34
C LEU A 103 -9.64 7.84 -10.09
N LYS A 104 -10.96 7.71 -10.05
CA LYS A 104 -11.75 6.56 -10.52
C LYS A 104 -11.28 6.01 -11.88
N ASP A 105 -11.21 6.86 -12.90
CA ASP A 105 -10.86 6.44 -14.27
C ASP A 105 -9.40 5.98 -14.43
N SER A 106 -8.56 6.19 -13.42
CA SER A 106 -7.17 5.73 -13.37
C SER A 106 -7.00 4.46 -12.54
N LEU A 107 -8.08 3.97 -11.92
CA LEU A 107 -8.06 2.78 -11.08
C LEU A 107 -8.77 1.63 -11.79
N MET A 108 -8.31 0.41 -11.52
CA MET A 108 -8.96 -0.80 -12.03
C MET A 108 -10.38 -0.92 -11.47
N ASP A 109 -11.34 -1.31 -12.30
CA ASP A 109 -12.65 -1.77 -11.81
C ASP A 109 -12.52 -3.22 -11.32
N LEU A 110 -12.71 -3.40 -10.02
CA LEU A 110 -12.57 -4.67 -9.31
C LEU A 110 -13.92 -5.39 -9.14
N SER A 111 -15.04 -4.79 -9.58
CA SER A 111 -16.40 -5.28 -9.36
C SER A 111 -16.64 -6.74 -9.81
N THR A 112 -15.91 -7.19 -10.82
CA THR A 112 -16.02 -8.56 -11.39
C THR A 112 -14.93 -9.51 -10.91
N THR A 113 -14.06 -9.08 -10.00
CA THR A 113 -12.94 -9.89 -9.51
C THR A 113 -13.36 -10.81 -8.37
N ASN A 114 -12.68 -11.96 -8.24
CA ASN A 114 -12.87 -12.87 -7.10
C ASN A 114 -12.56 -12.19 -5.76
N VAL A 115 -11.69 -11.17 -5.74
CA VAL A 115 -11.32 -10.44 -4.52
C VAL A 115 -12.49 -9.59 -4.03
N ALA A 116 -13.23 -8.93 -4.93
CA ALA A 116 -14.46 -8.23 -4.56
C ALA A 116 -15.52 -9.19 -4.01
N GLY A 117 -15.63 -10.40 -4.57
CA GLY A 117 -16.54 -11.44 -4.08
C GLY A 117 -16.18 -12.01 -2.69
N ALA A 118 -14.99 -11.72 -2.16
CA ALA A 118 -14.59 -12.10 -0.81
C ALA A 118 -15.00 -11.05 0.25
N VAL A 119 -15.47 -9.88 -0.16
CA VAL A 119 -15.93 -8.80 0.71
C VAL A 119 -17.44 -8.93 0.93
N TYR A 120 -17.91 -8.77 2.16
CA TYR A 120 -19.36 -8.74 2.42
C TYR A 120 -20.04 -7.57 1.70
N ASP A 121 -21.17 -7.84 1.04
CA ASP A 121 -21.95 -6.88 0.27
C ASP A 121 -22.25 -5.58 1.03
N THR A 122 -22.53 -5.67 2.34
CA THR A 122 -22.79 -4.49 3.20
C THR A 122 -21.62 -3.51 3.17
N TYR A 123 -20.38 -3.99 3.20
CA TYR A 123 -19.20 -3.12 3.11
C TYR A 123 -18.91 -2.70 1.68
N LEU A 124 -19.01 -3.63 0.73
CA LEU A 124 -18.73 -3.36 -0.68
C LEU A 124 -19.65 -2.26 -1.26
N SER A 125 -20.93 -2.27 -0.86
CA SER A 125 -21.92 -1.28 -1.28
C SER A 125 -21.53 0.17 -0.95
N SER A 126 -20.77 0.38 0.13
CA SER A 126 -20.31 1.73 0.53
C SER A 126 -19.14 2.24 -0.31
N PHE A 127 -18.52 1.36 -1.12
CA PHE A 127 -17.41 1.66 -2.02
C PHE A 127 -17.79 1.48 -3.51
N MET A 128 -19.07 1.28 -3.79
CA MET A 128 -19.59 1.16 -5.16
C MET A 128 -19.90 2.54 -5.73
N ASN A 129 -19.40 2.84 -6.93
CA ASN A 129 -19.73 4.07 -7.64
C ASN A 129 -21.16 4.02 -8.19
N GLU A 130 -21.70 5.18 -8.61
CA GLU A 130 -23.05 5.29 -9.18
C GLU A 130 -23.27 4.41 -10.43
N ASP A 131 -22.21 4.12 -11.18
CA ASP A 131 -22.25 3.27 -12.37
C ASP A 131 -22.04 1.77 -12.06
N GLY A 132 -21.94 1.40 -10.77
CA GLY A 132 -21.76 0.03 -10.32
C GLY A 132 -20.30 -0.45 -10.27
N SER A 133 -19.34 0.35 -10.73
CA SER A 133 -17.92 0.00 -10.63
C SER A 133 -17.43 0.05 -9.18
N VAL A 134 -16.41 -0.77 -8.88
CA VAL A 134 -15.76 -0.80 -7.56
C VAL A 134 -14.26 -0.62 -7.76
N ASN A 135 -13.73 0.56 -7.44
CA ASN A 135 -12.30 0.86 -7.60
C ASN A 135 -11.50 0.82 -6.29
N TRP A 136 -12.19 0.63 -5.16
CA TRP A 136 -11.62 0.57 -3.83
C TRP A 136 -12.21 -0.62 -3.09
N LEU A 137 -11.36 -1.45 -2.49
CA LEU A 137 -11.79 -2.57 -1.66
C LEU A 137 -11.55 -2.25 -0.19
N PRO A 138 -12.57 -2.41 0.69
CA PRO A 138 -12.38 -2.22 2.12
C PRO A 138 -11.52 -3.34 2.69
N VAL A 139 -10.45 -2.97 3.41
CA VAL A 139 -9.56 -3.93 4.09
C VAL A 139 -9.98 -4.14 5.54
N CYS A 140 -10.41 -3.09 6.23
CA CYS A 140 -10.91 -3.13 7.59
C CYS A 140 -12.14 -2.23 7.73
N ALA A 141 -13.11 -2.69 8.52
CA ALA A 141 -14.25 -1.88 8.93
C ALA A 141 -14.02 -1.36 10.35
N ASP A 142 -14.08 -0.05 10.52
CA ASP A 142 -14.10 0.58 11.83
C ASP A 142 -15.56 0.73 12.29
N ALA A 143 -15.91 0.04 13.37
CA ALA A 143 -17.21 0.17 14.00
C ALA A 143 -17.12 1.13 15.18
N HIS A 144 -17.90 2.21 15.14
CA HIS A 144 -18.06 3.12 16.27
C HIS A 144 -19.13 2.58 17.21
N GLY A 145 -18.83 2.54 18.50
CA GLY A 145 -19.77 2.08 19.52
C GLY A 145 -19.38 2.60 20.89
N PHE A 146 -20.26 2.39 21.86
CA PHE A 146 -20.01 2.74 23.26
C PHE A 146 -19.44 1.54 24.00
N VAL A 147 -18.41 1.80 24.81
CA VAL A 147 -17.93 0.85 25.81
C VAL A 147 -18.41 1.36 27.17
N VAL A 148 -19.12 0.51 27.92
CA VAL A 148 -19.74 0.89 29.19
C VAL A 148 -19.26 -0.03 30.32
N ASN A 149 -19.17 0.51 31.53
CA ASN A 149 -18.93 -0.27 32.74
C ASN A 149 -20.25 -0.80 33.30
N LYS A 150 -20.58 -2.05 33.01
CA LYS A 150 -21.86 -2.67 33.42
C LYS A 150 -22.07 -2.67 34.93
N ASP A 151 -21.01 -2.82 35.72
CA ASP A 151 -21.11 -2.83 37.18
C ASP A 151 -21.62 -1.49 37.74
N LEU A 152 -21.33 -0.37 37.06
CA LEU A 152 -21.88 0.94 37.44
C LEU A 152 -23.38 1.02 37.17
N PHE A 153 -23.84 0.50 36.03
CA PHE A 153 -25.27 0.46 35.71
C PHE A 153 -26.03 -0.38 36.74
N GLU A 154 -25.52 -1.55 37.10
CA GLU A 154 -26.12 -2.42 38.13
C GLU A 154 -26.08 -1.78 39.52
N LYS A 155 -24.96 -1.18 39.92
CA LYS A 155 -24.78 -0.58 41.25
C LYS A 155 -25.75 0.57 41.53
N TYR A 156 -26.07 1.36 40.51
CA TYR A 156 -26.93 2.53 40.64
C TYR A 156 -28.36 2.29 40.14
N ASP A 157 -28.71 1.05 39.79
CA ASP A 157 -30.02 0.67 39.24
C ASP A 157 -30.40 1.49 37.99
N ILE A 158 -29.41 1.79 37.15
CA ILE A 158 -29.58 2.51 35.89
C ILE A 158 -29.65 1.47 34.76
N PRO A 159 -30.70 1.43 33.93
CA PRO A 159 -30.80 0.48 32.84
C PRO A 159 -29.76 0.77 31.75
N LEU A 160 -29.26 -0.29 31.09
CA LEU A 160 -28.42 -0.12 29.91
C LEU A 160 -29.23 0.52 28.77
N PRO A 161 -28.71 1.58 28.14
CA PRO A 161 -29.44 2.29 27.11
C PRO A 161 -29.51 1.47 25.81
N THR A 162 -30.67 1.49 25.17
CA THR A 162 -30.94 0.80 23.89
C THR A 162 -31.22 1.77 22.75
N ASP A 163 -31.38 3.05 23.07
CA ASP A 163 -31.68 4.14 22.16
C ASP A 163 -31.11 5.45 22.70
N TYR A 164 -31.27 6.52 21.92
CA TYR A 164 -30.72 7.84 22.27
C TYR A 164 -31.36 8.43 23.54
N GLU A 165 -32.68 8.29 23.72
CA GLU A 165 -33.38 8.86 24.86
C GLU A 165 -32.94 8.19 26.17
N SER A 166 -32.91 6.86 26.20
CA SER A 166 -32.38 6.10 27.33
C SER A 166 -30.90 6.36 27.59
N PHE A 167 -30.10 6.64 26.56
CA PHE A 167 -28.70 7.04 26.71
C PHE A 167 -28.54 8.38 27.42
N VAL A 168 -29.34 9.39 27.03
CA VAL A 168 -29.34 10.69 27.70
C VAL A 168 -29.79 10.55 29.15
N SER A 169 -30.88 9.84 29.42
CA SER A 169 -31.36 9.61 30.78
C SER A 169 -30.35 8.87 31.66
N ALA A 170 -29.61 7.89 31.10
CA ALA A 170 -28.54 7.23 31.83
C ALA A 170 -27.40 8.19 32.17
N CYS A 171 -27.01 9.08 31.25
CA CYS A 171 -26.00 10.10 31.51
C CYS A 171 -26.43 11.07 32.63
N GLU A 172 -27.68 11.54 32.59
CA GLU A 172 -28.24 12.43 33.62
C GLU A 172 -28.29 11.73 35.00
N ALA A 173 -28.74 10.48 35.05
CA ALA A 173 -28.80 9.70 36.28
C ALA A 173 -27.40 9.46 36.89
N PHE A 174 -26.38 9.20 36.06
CA PHE A 174 -25.00 9.11 36.54
C PHE A 174 -24.48 10.45 37.06
N GLU A 175 -24.83 11.56 36.42
CA GLU A 175 -24.43 12.89 36.88
C GLU A 175 -25.01 13.23 38.27
N GLU A 176 -26.26 12.87 38.55
CA GLU A 176 -26.91 13.07 39.85
C GLU A 176 -26.17 12.35 41.01
N VAL A 177 -25.58 11.18 40.72
CA VAL A 177 -24.79 10.41 41.70
C VAL A 177 -23.29 10.75 41.65
N GLY A 178 -22.91 11.80 40.92
CA GLY A 178 -21.55 12.33 40.85
C GLY A 178 -20.58 11.52 39.97
N ILE A 179 -21.10 10.66 39.10
CA ILE A 179 -20.32 9.90 38.11
C ILE A 179 -20.35 10.63 36.78
N ARG A 180 -19.17 10.86 36.20
CA ARG A 180 -19.01 11.49 34.89
C ARG A 180 -18.07 10.63 34.05
N GLY A 181 -18.42 10.47 32.77
CA GLY A 181 -17.62 9.76 31.77
C GLY A 181 -16.46 10.60 31.23
#